data_AF-A0A6G3DA58-F1
#
_entry.id   AF-A0A6G3DA58-F1
#
_cell.length_a   1.000
_cell.length_b   1.000
_cell.length_c   1.000
_cell.angle_alpha   90.00
_cell.angle_beta   90.00
_cell.angle_gamma   90.00
#
_symmetry.space_group_name_H-M   'P 1'
#
loop_
_entity.id
_entity.type
_entity.pdbx_description
1 polymer ?
#
loop_
_entity_poly.entity_id
_entity_poly.type
_entity_poly.pdbx_seq_one_letter_code
_entity_poly.pdbx_strand_id
1 'polypeptide(L)' 'MKDDTPHRPAVHALLTDGTTVRLRPVEPRDHDQLEGLYTEMSPDNRRLRFFSAGSRSAGPAADTVCAPARPGQ' A
#
# COMPACT_ATOMS: atom_id res chain seq x y z
N MET A 1 20.17 7.58 -15.19
CA MET A 1 19.46 6.31 -15.41
C MET A 1 17.99 6.64 -15.24
N LYS A 2 17.21 6.69 -16.32
CA LYS A 2 15.79 7.05 -16.22
C LYS A 2 15.06 5.80 -15.75
N ASP A 3 14.37 5.90 -14.61
CA ASP A 3 13.46 4.86 -14.14
C ASP A 3 12.33 4.72 -15.15
N ASP A 4 12.45 3.74 -16.04
CA ASP A 4 11.49 3.44 -17.11
C ASP A 4 10.38 2.51 -16.57
N THR A 5 9.90 2.80 -15.36
CA THR A 5 8.76 2.08 -14.79
C THR A 5 7.53 2.55 -15.56
N PRO A 6 6.78 1.66 -16.24
CA PRO A 6 5.63 2.08 -17.02
C PRO A 6 4.63 2.78 -16.09
N HIS A 7 4.46 4.10 -16.30
CA HIS A 7 3.47 4.89 -15.59
C HIS A 7 2.08 4.42 -16.01
N ARG A 8 1.55 3.45 -15.27
CA ARG A 8 0.21 2.93 -15.52
C ARG A 8 -0.80 3.99 -15.05
N PRO A 9 -1.68 4.49 -15.93
CA PRO A 9 -2.65 5.50 -15.55
C PRO A 9 -3.59 4.94 -14.49
N ALA A 10 -4.10 5.82 -13.63
CA ALA A 10 -5.11 5.46 -12.65
C ALA A 10 -6.38 4.95 -13.35
N VAL A 11 -6.99 3.91 -12.80
CA VAL A 11 -8.25 3.34 -13.29
C VAL A 11 -9.31 3.39 -12.19
N HIS A 12 -10.58 3.37 -12.58
CA HIS A 12 -11.69 3.28 -11.64
C HIS A 12 -12.31 1.89 -11.70
N ALA A 13 -12.56 1.28 -10.54
CA ALA A 13 -13.20 -0.02 -10.42
C ALA A 13 -14.49 0.11 -9.61
N LEU A 14 -15.57 -0.50 -10.10
CA LEU A 14 -16.83 -0.62 -9.39
C LEU A 14 -16.79 -1.87 -8.50
N LEU A 15 -17.01 -1.70 -7.21
CA LEU A 15 -17.13 -2.78 -6.25
C LEU A 15 -18.57 -3.32 -6.22
N THR A 16 -18.75 -4.51 -5.65
CA THR A 16 -20.06 -5.19 -5.58
C THR A 16 -21.08 -4.47 -4.70
N ASP A 17 -20.62 -3.59 -3.81
CA ASP A 17 -21.46 -2.73 -2.97
C ASP A 17 -21.89 -1.43 -3.71
N GLY A 18 -21.50 -1.27 -4.97
CA GLY A 18 -21.80 -0.10 -5.78
C GLY A 18 -20.82 1.07 -5.59
N THR A 19 -19.83 0.95 -4.69
CA THR A 19 -18.81 1.98 -4.52
C THR A 19 -17.79 1.95 -5.65
N THR A 20 -17.28 3.11 -6.04
CA THR A 20 -16.22 3.21 -7.06
C THR A 20 -14.90 3.57 -6.39
N VAL A 21 -13.86 2.77 -6.61
CA VAL A 21 -12.51 3.02 -6.09
C VAL A 21 -11.56 3.40 -7.21
N ARG A 22 -10.62 4.31 -6.93
CA ARG A 22 -9.55 4.67 -7.86
C ARG A 22 -8.29 3.86 -7.54
N LEU A 23 -7.85 3.06 -8.49
CA LEU A 23 -6.63 2.27 -8.42
C LEU A 23 -5.50 3.01 -9.13
N ARG A 24 -4.35 3.15 -8.47
CA ARG A 24 -3.14 3.78 -9.01
C ARG A 24 -1.91 3.16 -8.36
N PRO A 25 -0.71 3.31 -8.96
CA PRO A 25 0.54 3.02 -8.28
C PRO A 25 0.65 3.78 -6.95
N VAL A 26 1.31 3.15 -5.98
CA VAL A 26 1.66 3.80 -4.72
C VAL A 26 2.74 4.84 -4.98
N GLU A 27 2.64 5.97 -4.29
CA GLU A 27 3.57 7.08 -4.37
C GLU A 27 4.15 7.36 -2.97
N PRO A 28 5.36 7.95 -2.86
CA PRO A 28 5.98 8.21 -1.56
C PRO A 28 5.10 9.00 -0.57
N ARG A 29 4.22 9.86 -1.08
CA ARG A 29 3.27 10.66 -0.27
C ARG A 29 2.15 9.84 0.39
N ASP A 30 1.99 8.57 0.02
CA ASP A 30 0.94 7.70 0.58
C ASP A 30 1.35 7.07 1.92
N HIS A 31 2.59 7.31 2.36
CA HIS A 31 3.19 6.67 3.52
C HIS A 31 2.34 6.82 4.78
N ASP A 32 2.05 8.05 5.20
CA ASP A 32 1.27 8.31 6.43
C ASP A 32 -0.11 7.63 6.38
N GLN A 33 -0.75 7.62 5.21
CA GLN A 33 -2.05 6.97 5.02
C GLN A 33 -1.95 5.45 5.14
N LEU A 34 -0.90 4.84 4.59
CA LEU A 34 -0.66 3.40 4.67
C LEU A 34 -0.25 2.97 6.09
N GLU A 35 0.58 3.74 6.77
CA GLU A 35 0.96 3.48 8.16
C GLU A 35 -0.27 3.55 9.08
N GLY A 36 -1.11 4.58 8.92
CA GLY A 36 -2.38 4.71 9.64
C GLY A 36 -3.29 3.50 9.40
N LEU A 37 -3.50 3.13 8.14
CA LEU A 37 -4.28 1.94 7.76
C LEU A 37 -3.77 0.67 8.46
N TYR A 38 -2.45 0.42 8.45
CA TYR A 38 -1.87 -0.76 9.07
C TYR A 38 -1.93 -0.73 10.60
N THR A 39 -1.86 0.46 11.20
CA THR A 39 -1.98 0.65 12.64
C THR A 39 -3.39 0.36 13.14
N GLU A 40 -4.40 0.83 12.40
CA GLU A 40 -5.82 0.71 12.75
C GLU A 40 -6.39 -0.69 12.45
N MET A 41 -5.69 -1.52 11.67
CA MET A 41 -6.12 -2.89 11.40
C MET A 41 -6.33 -3.71 12.68
N SER A 42 -7.31 -4.62 12.64
CA SER A 42 -7.52 -5.59 13.71
C SER A 42 -6.26 -6.45 13.94
N PRO A 43 -6.04 -6.96 15.16
CA PRO A 43 -4.91 -7.84 15.45
C PRO A 43 -4.86 -9.08 14.55
N ASP A 44 -6.01 -9.64 14.17
CA ASP A 44 -6.09 -10.80 13.29
C ASP A 44 -5.66 -10.45 11.86
N ASN A 45 -6.10 -9.32 11.31
CA ASN A 45 -5.65 -8.86 10.00
C ASN A 45 -4.14 -8.59 9.99
N ARG A 46 -3.60 -8.01 11.07
CA ARG A 46 -2.15 -7.82 11.22
C ARG A 46 -1.39 -9.15 11.27
N ARG A 47 -1.89 -10.15 12.02
CA ARG A 47 -1.29 -11.49 12.05
C ARG A 47 -1.25 -12.12 10.67
N LEU A 48 -2.34 -12.05 9.90
CA LEU A 48 -2.41 -12.60 8.56
C LEU A 48 -1.49 -11.89 7.57
N ARG A 49 -1.35 -10.56 7.70
CA ARG A 49 -0.58 -9.74 6.75
C ARG A 49 0.92 -9.71 7.06
N PHE A 50 1.28 -9.59 8.33
CA PHE A 50 2.64 -9.30 8.77
C PHE A 50 3.23 -10.38 9.69
N PHE A 51 2.52 -11.50 9.91
CA PHE A 51 2.91 -12.56 10.84
C PHE A 51 3.14 -12.06 12.28
N SER A 52 2.56 -10.91 12.62
CA SER A 52 2.62 -10.32 13.96
C SER A 52 1.32 -9.59 14.28
N ALA A 53 0.90 -9.61 15.54
CA ALA A 53 -0.33 -8.94 15.98
C ALA A 53 -0.10 -7.47 16.38
N GLY A 54 1.15 -7.04 16.51
CA GLY A 54 1.51 -5.69 16.99
C GLY A 54 1.43 -4.64 15.87
N SER A 55 1.28 -3.37 16.23
CA SER A 55 1.31 -2.25 15.27
C SER A 55 2.72 -1.88 14.82
N ARG A 56 3.77 -2.43 15.46
CA ARG A 56 5.18 -2.13 15.15
C ARG A 56 5.58 -2.44 13.70
N SER A 57 4.84 -3.29 13.00
CA SER A 57 5.08 -3.58 11.59
C SER A 57 4.52 -2.50 10.64
N ALA A 58 3.69 -1.59 11.11
CA ALA A 58 3.00 -0.60 10.27
C ALA A 58 3.97 0.32 9.52
N GLY A 59 4.85 1.02 10.24
CA GLY A 59 5.86 1.90 9.64
C GLY A 59 6.77 1.17 8.64
N PRO A 60 7.48 0.09 9.03
CA PRO A 60 8.35 -0.66 8.11
C PRO A 60 7.63 -1.23 6.88
N ALA A 61 6.36 -1.61 7.03
CA ALA A 61 5.55 -2.05 5.90
C ALA A 61 5.20 -0.88 4.97
N ALA A 62 4.81 0.27 5.52
CA ALA A 62 4.54 1.48 4.74
C ALA A 62 5.80 1.95 4.00
N ASP A 63 6.96 1.94 4.65
CA ASP A 63 8.27 2.23 4.04
C ASP A 63 8.54 1.33 2.83
N THR A 64 8.26 0.03 2.98
CA THR A 64 8.52 -0.95 1.92
C THR A 64 7.65 -0.70 0.70
N VAL A 65 6.37 -0.37 0.88
CA VAL A 65 5.44 -0.14 -0.24
C VAL A 65 5.66 1.24 -0.88
N CYS A 66 6.07 2.24 -0.10
CA CYS A 66 6.31 3.60 -0.59
C CYS A 66 7.72 3.82 -1.14
N ALA A 67 8.60 2.82 -1.02
CA ALA A 67 9.95 2.89 -1.58
C ALA A 67 9.88 3.04 -3.12
N PRO A 68 10.84 3.78 -3.72
CA PRO A 68 10.92 3.88 -5.18
C PRO A 68 11.06 2.49 -5.80
N ALA A 69 10.46 2.32 -6.98
CA ALA A 69 10.54 1.09 -7.76
C ALA A 69 12.00 0.68 -7.94
N ARG A 70 12.33 -0.57 -7.63
CA ARG A 70 13.68 -1.10 -7.81
C ARG A 70 13.74 -1.85 -9.14
N PRO A 71 14.82 -1.71 -9.93
CA PRO A 71 15.00 -2.52 -11.12
C PRO A 71 14.87 -4.02 -10.78
N GLY A 72 13.91 -4.71 -11.41
CA GLY A 72 13.67 -6.15 -11.21
C GLY A 72 12.62 -6.52 -10.16
N GLN A 73 11.85 -5.56 -9.64
CA GLN A 73 10.62 -5.78 -8.86
C GLN A 73 9.40 -5.25 -9.61
#